data_AF-A0A5C7QB22-F1
#
_entry.id   AF-A0A5C7QB22-F1
#
_cell.length_a   1.000
_cell.length_b   1.000
_cell.length_c   1.000
_cell.angle_alpha   90.00
_cell.angle_beta   90.00
_cell.angle_gamma   90.00
#
_symmetry.space_group_name_H-M   'P 1'
#
loop_
_entity.id
_entity.type
_entity.pdbx_description
1 polymer ?
#
loop_
_entity_poly.entity_id
_entity_poly.type
_entity_poly.pdbx_seq_one_letter_code
_entity_poly.pdbx_strand_id
1 'polypeptide(L)'
;MYMPDQGNYQDESGQWAPPHNYWYLAAGDSYVAGNMGLTVNAAHPLGVDTNLRGHFIYAELKEAGTGAIRPLIRRGSSPYTELALASAVINPAGKSENRIVRTTLDVAAAVRGYDIQVRWHNGANPVVGPMMQLYQWLESVDKTTGIGIHTLLGRGGQGYPHYLTSLRRSPKATKLFLEEATYGQNVPVSQRVALISLNSGLNETTMVGKPSVGPIGGLASGTAAGFADNLAGMILYFEQVWALMGGARQNLYFCLFASTPTANPDSASLISYRDESRKLCRRYQNCFEVDLTFEQPTIETNAATWYNSSGSDRFHMTQTGYQEVFNLAVTRMLA
;
A
#
# COMPACT_ATOMS: atom_id res chain seq x y z
N MET A 1 -2.79 -1.17 11.44
CA MET A 1 -3.90 -0.19 11.39
C MET A 1 -5.19 -1.00 11.33
N TYR A 2 -5.96 -1.00 12.42
CA TYR A 2 -7.19 -1.76 12.61
C TYR A 2 -8.38 -0.84 12.29
N MET A 3 -9.34 -1.30 11.47
CA MET A 3 -10.66 -0.68 11.40
C MET A 3 -11.61 -1.48 12.31
N PRO A 4 -12.44 -0.81 13.14
CA PRO A 4 -13.65 -1.39 13.66
C PRO A 4 -14.64 -1.62 12.51
N ASP A 5 -15.37 -2.72 12.63
CA ASP A 5 -16.47 -3.18 11.79
C ASP A 5 -17.39 -2.04 11.32
N GLN A 6 -17.52 -1.86 10.00
CA GLN A 6 -18.54 -1.00 9.39
C GLN A 6 -19.36 -1.84 8.41
N GLY A 7 -20.41 -2.46 8.96
CA GLY A 7 -21.76 -2.42 8.41
C GLY A 7 -21.94 -2.94 6.99
N ASN A 8 -22.39 -4.19 6.89
CA ASN A 8 -23.38 -4.68 5.93
C ASN A 8 -23.58 -3.84 4.65
N TYR A 9 -22.62 -3.88 3.73
CA TYR A 9 -23.01 -4.15 2.36
C TYR A 9 -23.22 -5.67 2.28
N GLN A 10 -24.41 -6.14 2.61
CA GLN A 10 -24.84 -7.46 2.16
C GLN A 10 -25.48 -7.24 0.80
N ASP A 11 -24.72 -7.45 -0.27
CA ASP A 11 -25.33 -8.08 -1.43
C ASP A 11 -25.17 -9.60 -1.26
N GLU A 12 -26.25 -10.32 -1.45
CA GLU A 12 -26.54 -11.66 -0.90
C GLU A 12 -25.70 -12.81 -1.51
N SER A 13 -24.44 -12.58 -1.93
CA SER A 13 -23.62 -13.63 -2.55
C SER A 13 -22.08 -13.48 -2.48
N GLY A 14 -21.51 -12.41 -1.92
CA GLY A 14 -20.05 -12.32 -1.81
C GLY A 14 -19.51 -10.91 -1.77
N GLN A 15 -18.95 -10.54 -0.63
CA GLN A 15 -18.31 -9.24 -0.45
C GLN A 15 -16.80 -9.31 -0.70
N TRP A 16 -16.44 -8.64 -1.79
CA TRP A 16 -15.12 -8.39 -2.35
C TRP A 16 -14.87 -6.89 -2.27
N ALA A 17 -13.70 -6.46 -1.80
CA ALA A 17 -13.28 -5.06 -1.86
C ALA A 17 -11.92 -4.94 -2.56
N PRO A 18 -11.79 -4.06 -3.57
CA PRO A 18 -10.58 -3.85 -4.37
C PRO A 18 -9.55 -2.97 -3.61
N PRO A 19 -8.42 -2.57 -4.22
CA PRO A 19 -7.18 -2.28 -3.52
C PRO A 19 -7.30 -1.12 -2.51
N HIS A 20 -6.84 -1.37 -1.27
CA HIS A 20 -6.81 -0.47 -0.11
C HIS A 20 -7.98 0.49 -0.10
N ASN A 21 -9.13 -0.01 0.36
CA ASN A 21 -10.30 0.73 0.81
C ASN A 21 -10.14 2.24 0.63
N TYR A 22 -10.40 2.73 -0.59
CA TYR A 22 -10.67 4.14 -0.81
C TYR A 22 -11.66 4.54 0.27
N TRP A 23 -11.29 5.48 1.12
CA TRP A 23 -12.11 5.76 2.28
C TRP A 23 -13.29 6.57 1.81
N TYR A 24 -14.37 5.85 1.52
CA TYR A 24 -15.67 6.40 1.25
C TYR A 24 -16.36 6.75 2.56
N LEU A 25 -16.88 7.97 2.66
CA LEU A 25 -17.87 8.37 3.64
C LEU A 25 -19.16 8.65 2.90
N ALA A 26 -20.26 8.05 3.33
CA ALA A 26 -21.57 8.30 2.75
C ALA A 26 -22.12 9.67 3.19
N ALA A 27 -23.18 10.13 2.53
CA ALA A 27 -23.92 11.30 2.99
C ALA A 27 -24.33 11.15 4.46
N GLY A 28 -24.00 12.15 5.29
CA GLY A 28 -24.33 12.18 6.72
C GLY A 28 -23.29 11.52 7.63
N ASP A 29 -22.36 10.75 7.08
CA ASP A 29 -21.25 10.19 7.85
C ASP A 29 -20.16 11.22 8.12
N SER A 30 -19.46 11.08 9.24
CA SER A 30 -18.29 11.90 9.55
C SER A 30 -17.27 11.15 10.39
N TYR A 31 -16.01 11.59 10.32
CA TYR A 31 -14.98 11.15 11.26
C TYR A 31 -14.08 12.30 11.71
N VAL A 32 -13.72 12.24 13.00
CA VAL A 32 -12.66 13.05 13.62
C VAL A 32 -11.54 12.15 14.16
N ALA A 33 -11.87 10.88 14.48
CA ALA A 33 -10.94 9.92 15.04
C ALA A 33 -10.27 9.12 13.92
N GLY A 34 -8.99 9.36 13.69
CA GLY A 34 -8.21 8.53 12.78
C GLY A 34 -6.77 8.98 12.63
N ASN A 35 -5.82 8.04 12.70
CA ASN A 35 -4.46 8.20 12.18
C ASN A 35 -4.46 8.12 10.65
N MET A 36 -5.36 8.88 10.03
CA MET A 36 -5.68 8.85 8.62
C MET A 36 -4.78 9.82 7.87
N GLY A 37 -3.79 9.27 7.18
CA GLY A 37 -2.88 9.97 6.30
C GLY A 37 -1.42 9.59 6.50
N LEU A 38 -0.52 10.42 5.98
CA LEU A 38 0.91 10.13 5.94
C LEU A 38 1.62 10.76 7.14
N THR A 39 2.49 10.00 7.81
CA THR A 39 3.45 10.54 8.78
C THR A 39 4.86 10.33 8.24
N VAL A 40 5.66 11.38 8.21
CA VAL A 40 7.07 11.36 7.83
C VAL A 40 7.90 11.67 9.07
N ASN A 41 8.77 10.74 9.45
CA ASN A 41 9.64 10.92 10.61
C ASN A 41 10.65 12.05 10.37
N ALA A 42 11.05 12.76 11.43
CA ALA A 42 12.03 13.84 11.35
C ALA A 42 13.36 13.40 10.70
N ALA A 43 13.80 12.17 10.97
CA ALA A 43 15.03 11.59 10.41
C ALA A 43 14.86 11.04 8.99
N HIS A 44 13.67 11.13 8.38
CA HIS A 44 13.41 10.54 7.08
C HIS A 44 14.24 11.23 5.98
N PRO A 45 14.85 10.48 5.03
CA PRO A 45 15.69 11.05 3.98
C PRO A 45 15.00 12.04 3.05
N LEU A 46 13.66 12.11 3.05
CA LEU A 46 12.91 13.20 2.40
C LEU A 46 13.40 14.57 2.89
N GLY A 47 13.78 14.67 4.17
CA GLY A 47 14.20 15.90 4.84
C GLY A 47 12.99 16.73 5.22
N VAL A 48 12.58 16.69 6.49
CA VAL A 48 11.42 17.48 6.95
C VAL A 48 11.68 18.98 6.93
N ASP A 49 12.94 19.41 6.82
CA ASP A 49 13.34 20.82 6.87
C ASP A 49 13.30 21.54 5.51
N THR A 50 13.17 20.80 4.40
CA THR A 50 13.19 21.35 3.04
C THR A 50 11.89 22.07 2.70
N ASN A 51 11.81 22.67 1.51
CA ASN A 51 10.52 23.03 0.94
C ASN A 51 9.75 21.74 0.64
N LEU A 52 8.53 21.63 1.17
CA LEU A 52 7.72 20.44 1.07
C LEU A 52 6.40 20.74 0.36
N ARG A 53 5.91 19.78 -0.42
CA ARG A 53 4.58 19.81 -1.02
C ARG A 53 3.82 18.55 -0.65
N GLY A 54 2.75 18.73 0.12
CA GLY A 54 1.81 17.65 0.42
C GLY A 54 0.76 17.57 -0.66
N HIS A 55 0.57 16.38 -1.20
CA HIS A 55 -0.41 16.07 -2.23
C HIS A 55 -1.60 15.35 -1.62
N PHE A 56 -2.79 15.75 -2.04
CA PHE A 56 -4.06 15.22 -1.57
C PHE A 56 -4.90 14.85 -2.77
N ILE A 57 -5.17 13.55 -2.94
CA ILE A 57 -5.92 13.00 -4.05
C ILE A 57 -7.23 12.41 -3.51
N TYR A 58 -8.35 12.90 -4.03
CA TYR A 58 -9.69 12.53 -3.60
C TYR A 58 -10.68 12.51 -4.77
N ALA A 59 -11.86 11.93 -4.57
CA ALA A 59 -12.93 12.01 -5.55
C ALA A 59 -13.94 13.11 -5.19
N GLU A 60 -14.30 13.86 -6.20
CA GLU A 60 -15.51 14.66 -6.26
C GLU A 60 -16.66 13.78 -6.79
N LEU A 61 -17.81 13.82 -6.11
CA LEU A 61 -18.93 12.89 -6.30
C LEU A 61 -20.21 13.61 -6.72
N LYS A 62 -20.98 12.98 -7.59
CA LYS A 62 -22.34 13.41 -7.96
C LYS A 62 -23.33 13.30 -6.83
N GLU A 63 -23.06 12.43 -5.86
CA GLU A 63 -23.93 12.22 -4.72
C GLU A 63 -24.21 13.54 -3.99
N ALA A 64 -25.50 13.84 -3.78
CA ALA A 64 -25.91 15.05 -3.09
C ALA A 64 -25.50 14.99 -1.61
N GLY A 65 -25.10 16.13 -1.04
CA GLY A 65 -24.78 16.23 0.38
C GLY A 65 -23.87 17.40 0.73
N THR A 66 -23.46 17.45 1.99
CA THR A 66 -22.63 18.53 2.57
C THR A 66 -21.21 18.04 2.86
N GLY A 67 -20.64 17.27 1.95
CA GLY A 67 -19.28 16.75 2.11
C GLY A 67 -18.33 17.88 2.50
N ALA A 68 -17.37 17.58 3.38
CA ALA A 68 -16.45 18.59 3.89
C ALA A 68 -15.09 17.98 4.21
N ILE A 69 -14.05 18.54 3.60
CA ILE A 69 -12.65 18.24 3.93
C ILE A 69 -11.88 19.55 4.09
N ARG A 70 -10.83 19.52 4.93
CA ARG A 70 -9.90 20.64 5.03
C ARG A 70 -8.48 20.09 5.19
N PRO A 71 -7.83 19.74 4.06
CA PRO A 71 -6.46 19.25 4.05
C PRO A 71 -5.52 20.13 4.86
N LEU A 72 -4.55 19.51 5.53
CA LEU A 72 -3.49 20.21 6.24
C LEU A 72 -2.20 19.39 6.33
N ILE A 73 -1.12 20.12 6.59
CA ILE A 73 0.16 19.58 6.98
C ILE A 73 0.46 20.15 8.37
N ARG A 74 0.86 19.30 9.32
CA ARG A 74 1.08 19.71 10.72
C ARG A 74 2.25 18.99 11.36
N ARG A 75 2.69 19.50 12.51
CA ARG A 75 3.58 18.77 13.43
C ARG A 75 2.92 17.47 13.89
N GLY A 76 3.70 16.38 13.92
CA GLY A 76 3.22 15.04 14.23
C GLY A 76 3.05 14.71 15.72
N SER A 77 3.39 15.66 16.60
CA SER A 77 3.23 15.55 18.05
C SER A 77 2.50 16.78 18.59
N SER A 78 1.91 16.66 19.78
CA SER A 78 1.37 17.82 20.52
C SER A 78 2.39 18.97 20.55
N PRO A 79 1.97 20.25 20.33
CA PRO A 79 0.58 20.73 20.20
C PRO A 79 -0.03 20.61 18.79
N TYR A 80 0.51 19.78 17.91
CA TYR A 80 0.00 19.53 16.55
C TYR A 80 -0.14 20.80 15.68
N THR A 81 0.80 21.74 15.84
CA THR A 81 0.83 23.02 15.11
C THR A 81 0.65 22.81 13.61
N GLU A 82 -0.32 23.52 13.04
CA GLU A 82 -0.58 23.55 11.59
C GLU A 82 0.57 24.28 10.89
N LEU A 83 1.19 23.62 9.91
CA LEU A 83 2.27 24.17 9.09
C LEU A 83 1.72 24.71 7.77
N ALA A 84 0.70 24.07 7.23
CA ALA A 84 -0.11 24.54 6.11
C ALA A 84 -1.54 24.02 6.27
N LEU A 85 -2.52 24.83 5.91
CA LEU A 85 -3.94 24.49 5.99
C LEU A 85 -4.64 24.98 4.72
N ALA A 86 -5.55 24.18 4.18
CA ALA A 86 -6.38 24.63 3.07
C ALA A 86 -7.15 25.91 3.46
N SER A 87 -7.08 26.92 2.58
CA SER A 87 -7.65 28.25 2.81
C SER A 87 -9.15 28.21 3.05
N ALA A 88 -9.85 27.27 2.42
CA ALA A 88 -11.28 27.02 2.58
C ALA A 88 -11.57 25.54 2.84
N VAL A 89 -12.73 25.26 3.44
CA VAL A 89 -13.32 23.92 3.46
C VAL A 89 -13.72 23.57 2.03
N ILE A 90 -13.32 22.39 1.58
CA ILE A 90 -13.65 21.87 0.26
C ILE A 90 -14.89 20.99 0.40
N ASN A 91 -15.89 21.23 -0.43
CA ASN A 91 -17.05 20.34 -0.56
C ASN A 91 -16.85 19.41 -1.77
N PRO A 92 -16.59 18.09 -1.57
CA PRO A 92 -16.46 17.13 -2.65
C PRO A 92 -17.79 16.58 -3.20
N ALA A 93 -18.93 16.89 -2.60
CA ALA A 93 -20.24 16.34 -2.96
C ALA A 93 -21.03 17.22 -3.95
N GLY A 94 -22.13 16.69 -4.49
CA GLY A 94 -23.12 17.39 -5.30
C GLY A 94 -22.61 17.91 -6.64
N LYS A 95 -21.61 17.24 -7.22
CA LYS A 95 -20.97 17.67 -8.48
C LYS A 95 -21.77 17.21 -9.70
N SER A 96 -21.54 17.83 -10.85
CA SER A 96 -22.16 17.42 -12.12
C SER A 96 -21.72 16.02 -12.57
N GLU A 97 -20.50 15.61 -12.20
CA GLU A 97 -19.89 14.33 -12.55
C GLU A 97 -18.98 13.81 -11.43
N ASN A 98 -18.71 12.50 -11.44
CA ASN A 98 -17.70 11.90 -10.58
C ASN A 98 -16.33 12.14 -11.21
N ARG A 99 -15.39 12.71 -10.46
CA ARG A 99 -14.03 12.93 -10.96
C ARG A 99 -12.99 12.88 -9.85
N ILE A 100 -11.75 12.64 -10.25
CA ILE A 100 -10.60 12.64 -9.34
C ILE A 100 -10.00 14.03 -9.31
N VAL A 101 -9.80 14.56 -8.11
CA VAL A 101 -9.24 15.89 -7.89
C VAL A 101 -7.95 15.77 -7.10
N ARG A 102 -7.00 16.62 -7.46
CA ARG A 102 -5.71 16.77 -6.78
C ARG A 102 -5.64 18.17 -6.22
N THR A 103 -5.25 18.28 -4.97
CA THR A 103 -4.89 19.55 -4.35
C THR A 103 -3.57 19.41 -3.63
N THR A 104 -2.87 20.53 -3.46
CA THR A 104 -1.55 20.57 -2.85
C THR A 104 -1.49 21.62 -1.76
N LEU A 105 -0.67 21.37 -0.75
CA LEU A 105 -0.30 22.35 0.26
C LEU A 105 1.21 22.44 0.33
N ASP A 106 1.73 23.65 0.23
CA ASP A 106 3.16 23.91 0.29
C ASP A 106 3.54 24.36 1.70
N VAL A 107 4.70 23.87 2.15
CA VAL A 107 5.31 24.26 3.42
C VAL A 107 6.72 24.74 3.10
N ALA A 108 7.02 26.01 3.40
CA ALA A 108 8.34 26.58 3.20
C ALA A 108 9.40 25.86 4.06
N ALA A 109 10.65 25.86 3.61
CA ALA A 109 11.76 25.33 4.40
C ALA A 109 11.86 26.00 5.79
N ALA A 110 12.11 25.20 6.82
CA ALA A 110 12.33 25.66 8.19
C ALA A 110 13.04 24.56 8.99
N VAL A 111 13.72 24.92 10.07
CA VAL A 111 14.32 23.94 10.99
C VAL A 111 13.22 23.23 11.78
N ARG A 112 13.11 21.90 11.64
CA ARG A 112 12.11 21.06 12.30
C ARG A 112 12.78 19.87 12.97
N GLY A 113 12.68 19.81 14.29
CA GLY A 113 13.10 18.65 15.09
C GLY A 113 11.97 17.66 15.36
N TYR A 114 11.00 17.53 14.45
CA TYR A 114 9.78 16.76 14.68
C TYR A 114 9.20 16.17 13.40
N ASP A 115 8.41 15.10 13.57
CA ASP A 115 7.70 14.43 12.47
C ASP A 115 6.67 15.35 11.82
N ILE A 116 6.44 15.16 10.52
CA ILE A 116 5.39 15.87 9.77
C ILE A 116 4.23 14.92 9.49
N GLN A 117 3.02 15.43 9.63
CA GLN A 117 1.78 14.72 9.30
C GLN A 117 1.02 15.43 8.19
N VAL A 118 0.63 14.67 7.17
CA VAL A 118 -0.28 15.09 6.10
C VAL A 118 -1.66 14.51 6.41
N ARG A 119 -2.69 15.34 6.58
CA ARG A 119 -4.00 14.96 7.14
C ARG A 119 -5.16 15.62 6.40
N TRP A 120 -6.33 14.99 6.40
CA TRP A 120 -7.53 15.54 5.76
C TRP A 120 -8.31 16.54 6.62
N HIS A 121 -7.96 16.63 7.91
CA HIS A 121 -8.66 17.45 8.89
C HIS A 121 -7.82 17.74 10.13
N ASN A 122 -8.06 18.86 10.79
CA ASN A 122 -7.22 19.34 11.91
C ASN A 122 -7.63 18.81 13.30
N GLY A 123 -8.63 17.93 13.36
CA GLY A 123 -9.17 17.37 14.60
C GLY A 123 -10.27 18.22 15.25
N ALA A 124 -10.35 19.53 14.96
CA ALA A 124 -11.47 20.36 15.38
C ALA A 124 -12.64 20.28 14.39
N ASN A 125 -12.33 20.12 13.10
CA ASN A 125 -13.31 19.93 12.04
C ASN A 125 -13.27 18.46 11.59
N PRO A 126 -14.40 17.74 11.54
CA PRO A 126 -14.43 16.40 10.95
C PRO A 126 -14.23 16.44 9.43
N VAL A 127 -13.83 15.29 8.87
CA VAL A 127 -14.17 14.97 7.49
C VAL A 127 -15.63 14.52 7.45
N VAL A 128 -16.42 15.07 6.51
CA VAL A 128 -17.85 14.76 6.34
C VAL A 128 -18.08 14.22 4.92
N GLY A 129 -18.91 13.18 4.79
CA GLY A 129 -19.33 12.63 3.51
C GLY A 129 -20.52 13.37 2.87
N PRO A 130 -20.81 13.16 1.57
CA PRO A 130 -20.18 12.21 0.65
C PRO A 130 -18.75 12.59 0.28
N MET A 131 -17.79 11.67 0.42
CA MET A 131 -16.37 11.89 0.10
C MET A 131 -15.67 10.57 -0.16
N MET A 132 -14.74 10.51 -1.11
CA MET A 132 -13.82 9.39 -1.27
C MET A 132 -12.37 9.86 -1.19
N GLN A 133 -11.64 9.43 -0.16
CA GLN A 133 -10.21 9.71 0.00
C GLN A 133 -9.40 8.64 -0.71
N LEU A 134 -8.43 9.06 -1.52
CA LEU A 134 -7.65 8.15 -2.37
C LEU A 134 -6.22 8.05 -1.87
N TYR A 135 -5.41 9.09 -2.06
CA TYR A 135 -4.00 9.06 -1.72
C TYR A 135 -3.55 10.36 -1.08
N GLN A 136 -2.53 10.24 -0.24
CA GLN A 136 -1.75 11.36 0.24
C GLN A 136 -0.29 10.99 0.13
N TRP A 137 0.52 11.94 -0.33
CA TRP A 137 1.97 11.79 -0.34
C TRP A 137 2.63 13.15 -0.10
N LEU A 138 3.91 13.12 0.25
CA LEU A 138 4.70 14.31 0.55
C LEU A 138 5.97 14.25 -0.30
N GLU A 139 6.29 15.34 -0.98
CA GLU A 139 7.55 15.49 -1.69
C GLU A 139 8.36 16.65 -1.14
N SER A 140 9.67 16.57 -1.36
CA SER A 140 10.58 17.70 -1.20
C SER A 140 10.73 18.32 -2.58
N VAL A 141 10.27 19.56 -2.75
CA VAL A 141 10.34 20.24 -4.06
C VAL A 141 11.75 20.68 -4.43
N ASP A 142 12.67 20.63 -3.46
CA ASP A 142 14.09 20.90 -3.65
C ASP A 142 14.83 19.68 -4.25
N LYS A 143 14.16 18.52 -4.33
CA LYS A 143 14.74 17.27 -4.85
C LYS A 143 14.17 16.92 -6.21
N THR A 144 15.06 16.55 -7.12
CA THR A 144 14.70 16.11 -8.48
C THR A 144 14.47 14.60 -8.57
N THR A 145 14.77 13.85 -7.50
CA THR A 145 14.64 12.40 -7.44
C THR A 145 14.05 11.97 -6.10
N GLY A 146 13.29 10.87 -6.10
CA GLY A 146 12.72 10.30 -4.89
C GLY A 146 11.96 9.00 -5.19
N ILE A 147 11.34 8.44 -4.15
CA ILE A 147 10.53 7.22 -4.24
C ILE A 147 9.19 7.50 -3.54
N GLY A 148 8.09 7.22 -4.25
CA GLY A 148 6.75 7.14 -3.67
C GLY A 148 6.46 5.70 -3.26
N ILE A 149 6.02 5.50 -2.01
CA ILE A 149 5.63 4.18 -1.50
C ILE A 149 4.12 4.22 -1.22
N HIS A 150 3.41 3.27 -1.83
CA HIS A 150 1.96 3.15 -1.70
C HIS A 150 1.60 1.68 -1.49
N THR A 151 0.66 1.42 -0.59
CA THR A 151 0.10 0.08 -0.45
C THR A 151 -1.17 -0.02 -1.28
N LEU A 152 -1.14 -0.87 -2.30
CA LEU A 152 -2.29 -1.15 -3.16
C LEU A 152 -3.27 -2.08 -2.48
N LEU A 153 -2.86 -3.25 -1.99
CA LEU A 153 -3.79 -4.17 -1.33
C LEU A 153 -3.09 -4.89 -0.18
N GLY A 154 -3.76 -4.96 0.97
CA GLY A 154 -3.32 -5.72 2.13
C GLY A 154 -4.49 -6.08 3.02
N ARG A 155 -4.62 -7.35 3.40
CA ARG A 155 -5.66 -7.84 4.30
C ARG A 155 -5.19 -9.10 5.03
N GLY A 156 -5.41 -9.14 6.35
CA GLY A 156 -5.10 -10.31 7.18
C GLY A 156 -5.89 -11.55 6.77
N GLY A 157 -5.29 -12.73 6.91
CA GLY A 157 -5.88 -14.02 6.53
C GLY A 157 -6.04 -14.25 5.02
N GLN A 158 -5.52 -13.36 4.17
CA GLN A 158 -5.63 -13.47 2.72
C GLN A 158 -4.28 -13.83 2.09
N GLY A 159 -4.35 -14.45 0.91
CA GLY A 159 -3.18 -14.80 0.09
C GLY A 159 -3.45 -14.43 -1.37
N TYR A 160 -2.48 -14.70 -2.24
CA TYR A 160 -2.55 -14.38 -3.67
C TYR A 160 -3.84 -14.77 -4.40
N PRO A 161 -4.48 -15.95 -4.20
CA PRO A 161 -5.71 -16.26 -4.94
C PRO A 161 -6.85 -15.28 -4.60
N HIS A 162 -6.91 -14.84 -3.34
CA HIS A 162 -7.85 -13.84 -2.89
C HIS A 162 -7.53 -12.46 -3.47
N TYR A 163 -6.26 -12.05 -3.39
CA TYR A 163 -5.80 -10.76 -3.91
C TYR A 163 -6.03 -10.64 -5.42
N LEU A 164 -5.65 -11.65 -6.18
CA LEU A 164 -5.80 -11.67 -7.64
C LEU A 164 -7.27 -11.60 -8.04
N THR A 165 -8.14 -12.33 -7.35
CA THR A 165 -9.58 -12.29 -7.65
C THR A 165 -10.20 -10.94 -7.29
N SER A 166 -9.79 -10.30 -6.19
CA SER A 166 -10.21 -8.93 -5.85
C SER A 166 -9.77 -7.91 -6.90
N LEU A 167 -8.51 -7.97 -7.31
CA LEU A 167 -7.96 -7.05 -8.31
C LEU A 167 -8.69 -7.17 -9.65
N ARG A 168 -8.94 -8.40 -10.13
CA ARG A 168 -9.66 -8.65 -11.39
C ARG A 168 -11.11 -8.18 -11.40
N ARG A 169 -11.75 -8.05 -10.23
CA ARG A 169 -13.09 -7.47 -10.11
C ARG A 169 -13.10 -5.94 -10.23
N SER A 170 -11.94 -5.29 -10.16
CA SER A 170 -11.83 -3.83 -10.21
C SER A 170 -10.58 -3.34 -10.95
N PRO A 171 -10.46 -3.69 -12.25
CA PRO A 171 -9.32 -3.28 -13.06
C PRO A 171 -9.22 -1.77 -13.22
N LYS A 172 -10.36 -1.06 -13.30
CA LYS A 172 -10.40 0.41 -13.36
C LYS A 172 -9.83 1.06 -12.09
N ALA A 173 -10.13 0.50 -10.92
CA ALA A 173 -9.62 0.98 -9.65
C ALA A 173 -8.10 0.77 -9.53
N THR A 174 -7.60 -0.37 -10.01
CA THR A 174 -6.15 -0.66 -10.01
C THR A 174 -5.41 0.23 -11.01
N LYS A 175 -6.00 0.45 -12.20
CA LYS A 175 -5.46 1.40 -13.18
C LYS A 175 -5.35 2.80 -12.57
N LEU A 176 -6.42 3.30 -11.96
CA LEU A 176 -6.42 4.59 -11.28
C LEU A 176 -5.34 4.65 -10.19
N PHE A 177 -5.23 3.63 -9.35
CA PHE A 177 -4.19 3.57 -8.32
C PHE A 177 -2.79 3.78 -8.93
N LEU A 178 -2.46 3.03 -9.99
CA LEU A 178 -1.13 3.09 -10.59
C LEU A 178 -0.89 4.42 -11.32
N GLU A 179 -1.94 5.02 -11.89
CA GLU A 179 -1.87 6.37 -12.47
C GLU A 179 -1.54 7.42 -11.42
N GLU A 180 -2.16 7.34 -10.23
CA GLU A 180 -1.90 8.27 -9.12
C GLU A 180 -0.55 8.01 -8.44
N ALA A 181 -0.21 6.75 -8.18
CA ALA A 181 1.05 6.36 -7.53
C ALA A 181 2.29 6.74 -8.37
N THR A 182 2.13 6.89 -9.68
CA THR A 182 3.21 7.31 -10.60
C THR A 182 3.08 8.74 -11.09
N TYR A 183 2.03 9.47 -10.67
CA TYR A 183 1.73 10.82 -11.15
C TYR A 183 2.88 11.80 -10.89
N GLY A 184 3.49 11.74 -9.70
CA GLY A 184 4.57 12.63 -9.27
C GLY A 184 5.87 12.54 -10.07
N GLN A 185 6.02 11.55 -10.96
CA GLN A 185 7.20 11.43 -11.80
C GLN A 185 7.26 12.47 -12.92
N ASN A 186 6.16 13.18 -13.21
CA ASN A 186 6.09 14.30 -14.15
C ASN A 186 6.63 13.99 -15.56
N VAL A 187 6.52 12.73 -15.99
CA VAL A 187 6.88 12.26 -17.33
C VAL A 187 5.69 11.55 -17.99
N PRO A 188 5.66 11.42 -19.33
CA PRO A 188 4.67 10.61 -20.04
C PRO A 188 4.58 9.20 -19.47
N VAL A 189 3.40 8.59 -19.46
CA VAL A 189 3.19 7.25 -18.85
C VAL A 189 4.15 6.20 -19.40
N SER A 190 4.50 6.29 -20.69
CA SER A 190 5.48 5.41 -21.33
C SER A 190 6.90 5.48 -20.74
N GLN A 191 7.24 6.55 -20.02
CA GLN A 191 8.54 6.77 -19.38
C GLN A 191 8.49 6.60 -17.86
N ARG A 192 7.29 6.49 -17.27
CA ARG A 192 7.16 6.27 -15.82
C ARG A 192 7.73 4.92 -15.43
N VAL A 193 8.25 4.81 -14.22
CA VAL A 193 8.80 3.59 -13.64
C VAL A 193 7.98 3.19 -12.42
N ALA A 194 7.64 1.91 -12.30
CA ALA A 194 6.93 1.40 -11.13
C ALA A 194 7.58 0.11 -10.65
N LEU A 195 7.69 -0.04 -9.32
CA LEU A 195 8.05 -1.29 -8.67
C LEU A 195 6.83 -1.84 -7.94
N ILE A 196 6.37 -3.02 -8.32
CA ILE A 196 5.30 -3.73 -7.65
C ILE A 196 5.90 -4.75 -6.68
N SER A 197 5.77 -4.49 -5.38
CA SER A 197 6.15 -5.46 -4.35
C SER A 197 5.00 -6.41 -4.07
N LEU A 198 5.26 -7.71 -4.24
CA LEU A 198 4.30 -8.79 -3.99
C LEU A 198 4.78 -9.60 -2.78
N ASN A 199 4.13 -9.39 -1.64
CA ASN A 199 4.48 -10.04 -0.38
C ASN A 199 3.34 -10.96 0.09
N SER A 200 3.61 -12.27 0.16
CA SER A 200 2.68 -13.26 0.72
C SER A 200 3.40 -14.56 1.09
N GLY A 201 2.67 -15.61 1.50
CA GLY A 201 3.22 -16.94 1.74
C GLY A 201 2.64 -17.60 2.99
N LEU A 202 2.46 -16.86 4.09
CA LEU A 202 1.97 -17.45 5.35
C LEU A 202 0.52 -17.90 5.25
N ASN A 203 -0.35 -17.10 4.63
CA ASN A 203 -1.75 -17.49 4.53
C ASN A 203 -1.92 -18.61 3.49
N GLU A 204 -1.06 -18.69 2.48
CA GLU A 204 -1.06 -19.77 1.48
C GLU A 204 -0.90 -21.15 2.12
N THR A 205 -0.14 -21.28 3.22
CA THR A 205 -0.01 -22.56 3.92
C THR A 205 -1.33 -23.08 4.50
N THR A 206 -2.34 -22.20 4.65
CA THR A 206 -3.67 -22.53 5.16
C THR A 206 -4.74 -22.67 4.08
N MET A 207 -4.38 -22.50 2.79
CA MET A 207 -5.33 -22.50 1.66
C MET A 207 -5.72 -23.92 1.20
N VAL A 208 -6.14 -24.77 2.14
CA VAL A 208 -6.56 -26.15 1.87
C VAL A 208 -7.87 -26.14 1.06
N GLY A 209 -7.91 -26.89 -0.04
CA GLY A 209 -9.10 -27.02 -0.89
C GLY A 209 -9.44 -25.78 -1.74
N LYS A 210 -8.61 -24.73 -1.71
CA LYS A 210 -8.80 -23.54 -2.53
C LYS A 210 -8.04 -23.67 -3.87
N PRO A 211 -8.72 -23.61 -5.03
CA PRO A 211 -8.03 -23.64 -6.31
C PRO A 211 -7.26 -22.34 -6.55
N SER A 212 -6.15 -22.42 -7.28
CA SER A 212 -5.43 -21.27 -7.81
C SER A 212 -6.27 -20.60 -8.88
N VAL A 213 -6.05 -19.30 -9.03
CA VAL A 213 -6.71 -18.43 -10.01
C VAL A 213 -5.68 -17.79 -10.94
N GLY A 214 -4.48 -18.36 -11.03
CA GLY A 214 -3.46 -17.95 -11.97
C GLY A 214 -3.78 -18.32 -13.42
N PRO A 215 -2.82 -18.19 -14.34
CA PRO A 215 -3.01 -18.50 -15.76
C PRO A 215 -3.31 -19.97 -16.04
N ILE A 216 -2.80 -20.92 -15.24
CA ILE A 216 -3.15 -22.35 -15.35
C ILE A 216 -4.51 -22.57 -14.69
N GLY A 217 -4.68 -22.08 -13.46
CA GLY A 217 -5.91 -22.22 -12.68
C GLY A 217 -6.14 -23.64 -12.15
N GLY A 218 -6.97 -23.75 -11.12
CA GLY A 218 -7.47 -25.04 -10.61
C GLY A 218 -6.48 -25.87 -9.79
N LEU A 219 -5.21 -25.47 -9.68
CA LEU A 219 -4.21 -26.13 -8.84
C LEU A 219 -4.51 -25.86 -7.35
N ALA A 220 -4.09 -26.73 -6.43
CA ALA A 220 -4.29 -26.46 -5.00
C ALA A 220 -3.42 -25.26 -4.55
N SER A 221 -4.02 -24.15 -4.15
CA SER A 221 -3.33 -22.89 -3.84
C SER A 221 -2.28 -23.00 -2.73
N GLY A 222 -2.48 -23.88 -1.75
CA GLY A 222 -1.51 -24.14 -0.68
C GLY A 222 -0.34 -25.03 -1.08
N THR A 223 -0.23 -25.45 -2.34
CA THR A 223 0.94 -26.19 -2.85
C THR A 223 1.90 -25.25 -3.57
N ALA A 224 3.16 -25.66 -3.73
CA ALA A 224 4.16 -24.89 -4.48
C ALA A 224 3.67 -24.49 -5.89
N ALA A 225 3.06 -25.44 -6.61
CA ALA A 225 2.53 -25.20 -7.95
C ALA A 225 1.36 -24.21 -7.96
N GLY A 226 0.42 -24.32 -7.01
CA GLY A 226 -0.69 -23.38 -6.90
C GLY A 226 -0.25 -21.98 -6.46
N PHE A 227 0.73 -21.88 -5.56
CA PHE A 227 1.38 -20.64 -5.18
C PHE A 227 2.02 -19.95 -6.40
N ALA A 228 2.83 -20.68 -7.16
CA ALA A 228 3.51 -20.19 -8.36
C ALA A 228 2.53 -19.70 -9.43
N ASP A 229 1.43 -20.44 -9.64
CA ASP A 229 0.37 -20.07 -10.58
C ASP A 229 -0.31 -18.76 -10.16
N ASN A 230 -0.72 -18.64 -8.90
CA ASN A 230 -1.32 -17.40 -8.39
C ASN A 230 -0.36 -16.21 -8.51
N LEU A 231 0.92 -16.40 -8.19
CA LEU A 231 1.94 -15.34 -8.27
C LEU A 231 2.19 -14.91 -9.72
N ALA A 232 2.27 -15.86 -10.67
CA ALA A 232 2.32 -15.55 -12.09
C ALA A 232 1.08 -14.77 -12.56
N GLY A 233 -0.10 -15.11 -12.04
CA GLY A 233 -1.34 -14.39 -12.31
C GLY A 233 -1.31 -12.94 -11.83
N MET A 234 -0.69 -12.66 -10.67
CA MET A 234 -0.49 -11.29 -10.17
C MET A 234 0.43 -10.48 -11.10
N ILE A 235 1.58 -11.04 -11.49
CA ILE A 235 2.52 -10.39 -12.42
C ILE A 235 1.82 -10.03 -13.74
N LEU A 236 1.17 -11.02 -14.37
CA LEU A 236 0.46 -10.84 -15.63
C LEU A 236 -0.65 -9.79 -15.52
N TYR A 237 -1.38 -9.76 -14.41
CA TYR A 237 -2.42 -8.76 -14.17
C TYR A 237 -1.85 -7.34 -14.13
N PHE A 238 -0.74 -7.12 -13.42
CA PHE A 238 -0.11 -5.80 -13.36
C PHE A 238 0.52 -5.40 -14.69
N GLU A 239 1.15 -6.33 -15.42
CA GLU A 239 1.63 -6.07 -16.78
C GLU A 239 0.49 -5.62 -17.71
N GLN A 240 -0.69 -6.26 -17.61
CA GLN A 240 -1.88 -5.87 -18.37
C GLN A 240 -2.37 -4.48 -18.00
N VAL A 241 -2.53 -4.18 -16.70
CA VAL A 241 -2.99 -2.85 -16.25
C VAL A 241 -1.99 -1.75 -16.62
N TRP A 242 -0.70 -2.04 -16.50
CA TRP A 242 0.37 -1.11 -16.91
C TRP A 242 0.36 -0.84 -18.41
N ALA A 243 0.18 -1.87 -19.23
CA ALA A 243 0.03 -1.70 -20.68
C ALA A 243 -1.23 -0.88 -21.03
N LEU A 244 -2.35 -1.10 -20.32
CA LEU A 244 -3.61 -0.37 -20.54
C LEU A 244 -3.51 1.14 -20.27
N MET A 245 -2.59 1.59 -19.43
CA MET A 245 -2.31 3.03 -19.24
C MET A 245 -1.29 3.59 -20.23
N GLY A 246 -0.71 2.76 -21.11
CA GLY A 246 0.37 3.15 -22.01
C GLY A 246 1.77 3.10 -21.39
N GLY A 247 1.92 2.39 -20.26
CA GLY A 247 3.19 2.17 -19.61
C GLY A 247 4.07 1.20 -20.39
N ALA A 248 5.37 1.48 -20.47
CA ALA A 248 6.31 0.61 -21.16
C ALA A 248 6.72 -0.56 -20.25
N ARG A 249 6.67 -1.80 -20.77
CA ARG A 249 6.94 -3.01 -19.98
C ARG A 249 8.31 -2.98 -19.30
N GLN A 250 9.32 -2.45 -19.99
CA GLN A 250 10.68 -2.33 -19.46
C GLN A 250 10.80 -1.39 -18.24
N ASN A 251 9.76 -0.62 -17.93
CA ASN A 251 9.72 0.26 -16.77
C ASN A 251 8.84 -0.27 -15.64
N LEU A 252 8.25 -1.46 -15.79
CA LEU A 252 7.54 -2.16 -14.73
C LEU A 252 8.47 -3.21 -14.10
N TYR A 253 8.73 -3.06 -12.81
CA TYR A 253 9.57 -3.94 -12.02
C TYR A 253 8.72 -4.70 -11.00
N PHE A 254 9.19 -5.88 -10.62
CA PHE A 254 8.57 -6.71 -9.59
C PHE A 254 9.59 -7.08 -8.51
N CYS A 255 9.19 -6.87 -7.26
CA CYS A 255 9.88 -7.41 -6.09
C CYS A 255 9.02 -8.57 -5.56
N LEU A 256 9.55 -9.79 -5.60
CA LEU A 256 8.88 -10.95 -5.05
C LEU A 256 9.44 -11.23 -3.66
N PHE A 257 8.56 -11.29 -2.67
CA PHE A 257 8.91 -11.55 -1.29
C PHE A 257 7.98 -12.61 -0.73
N ALA A 258 8.40 -13.88 -0.77
CA ALA A 258 7.75 -14.91 0.01
C ALA A 258 8.12 -14.73 1.49
N SER A 259 7.15 -14.93 2.39
CA SER A 259 7.31 -14.63 3.82
C SER A 259 8.62 -15.10 4.44
N THR A 260 9.11 -14.39 5.46
CA THR A 260 10.25 -14.81 6.29
C THR A 260 10.05 -16.19 6.89
N PRO A 261 11.14 -16.90 7.26
CA PRO A 261 11.05 -18.09 8.10
C PRO A 261 10.25 -17.82 9.36
N THR A 262 9.47 -18.80 9.81
CA THR A 262 8.64 -18.68 11.04
C THR A 262 9.00 -19.71 12.11
N ALA A 263 9.91 -20.62 11.80
CA ALA A 263 10.44 -21.62 12.71
C ALA A 263 11.87 -22.01 12.30
N ASN A 264 12.58 -22.71 13.18
CA ASN A 264 13.84 -23.35 12.90
C ASN A 264 13.78 -24.84 13.33
N PRO A 265 13.80 -25.82 12.39
CA PRO A 265 13.91 -25.64 10.95
C PRO A 265 12.68 -24.94 10.34
N ASP A 266 12.88 -24.27 9.20
CA ASP A 266 11.79 -23.58 8.49
C ASP A 266 10.79 -24.59 7.89
N SER A 267 9.56 -24.13 7.64
CA SER A 267 8.51 -24.98 7.09
C SER A 267 8.77 -25.35 5.63
N ALA A 268 8.51 -26.62 5.29
CA ALA A 268 8.67 -27.13 3.93
C ALA A 268 7.85 -26.33 2.90
N SER A 269 6.64 -25.89 3.28
CA SER A 269 5.79 -25.07 2.42
C SER A 269 6.43 -23.72 2.08
N LEU A 270 6.91 -22.96 3.08
CA LEU A 270 7.54 -21.66 2.82
C LEU A 270 8.84 -21.78 2.03
N ILE A 271 9.65 -22.82 2.29
CA ILE A 271 10.82 -23.14 1.47
C ILE A 271 10.40 -23.32 0.01
N SER A 272 9.40 -24.15 -0.24
CA SER A 272 8.93 -24.42 -1.61
C SER A 272 8.36 -23.17 -2.30
N TYR A 273 7.70 -22.27 -1.55
CA TYR A 273 7.18 -21.02 -2.10
C TYR A 273 8.30 -20.05 -2.49
N ARG A 274 9.35 -19.93 -1.66
CA ARG A 274 10.55 -19.13 -2.02
C ARG A 274 11.24 -19.68 -3.25
N ASP A 275 11.37 -21.00 -3.35
CA ASP A 275 11.95 -21.65 -4.53
C ASP A 275 11.15 -21.36 -5.80
N GLU A 276 9.82 -21.43 -5.74
CA GLU A 276 8.96 -21.08 -6.89
C GLU A 276 8.98 -19.59 -7.22
N SER A 277 8.99 -18.69 -6.21
CA SER A 277 9.19 -17.25 -6.42
C SER A 277 10.49 -16.98 -7.17
N ARG A 278 11.60 -17.61 -6.75
CA ARG A 278 12.92 -17.46 -7.38
C ARG A 278 12.93 -17.98 -8.81
N LYS A 279 12.34 -19.16 -9.06
CA LYS A 279 12.21 -19.73 -10.41
C LYS A 279 11.39 -18.83 -11.33
N LEU A 280 10.26 -18.31 -10.82
CA LEU A 280 9.39 -17.42 -11.57
C LEU A 280 10.11 -16.11 -11.90
N CYS A 281 10.80 -15.52 -10.93
CA CYS A 281 11.48 -14.25 -11.09
C CYS A 281 12.54 -14.28 -12.19
N ARG A 282 13.31 -15.37 -12.29
CA ARG A 282 14.30 -15.59 -13.36
C ARG A 282 13.71 -15.60 -14.77
N ARG A 283 12.39 -15.73 -14.93
CA ARG A 283 11.69 -15.69 -16.22
C ARG A 283 11.32 -14.26 -16.66
N TYR A 284 11.43 -13.27 -15.77
CA TYR A 284 11.08 -11.88 -16.05
C TYR A 284 12.31 -10.99 -15.92
N GLN A 285 12.58 -10.20 -16.96
CA GLN A 285 13.78 -9.33 -17.02
C GLN A 285 13.82 -8.30 -15.88
N ASN A 286 12.66 -7.78 -15.47
CA ASN A 286 12.54 -6.75 -14.45
C ASN A 286 11.98 -7.31 -13.14
N CYS A 287 12.42 -8.51 -12.75
CA CYS A 287 12.03 -9.10 -11.49
C CYS A 287 13.27 -9.34 -10.62
N PHE A 288 13.14 -9.05 -9.33
CA PHE A 288 14.06 -9.54 -8.32
C PHE A 288 13.28 -10.19 -7.17
N GLU A 289 13.92 -11.17 -6.56
CA GLU A 289 13.39 -11.91 -5.42
C GLU A 289 14.23 -11.58 -4.19
N VAL A 290 13.56 -11.43 -3.06
CA VAL A 290 14.21 -11.15 -1.78
C VAL A 290 14.14 -12.40 -0.91
N ASP A 291 15.30 -13.02 -0.72
CA ASP A 291 15.45 -14.20 0.11
C ASP A 291 16.05 -13.83 1.47
N LEU A 292 15.25 -13.92 2.52
CA LEU A 292 15.68 -13.67 3.89
C LEU A 292 16.03 -14.95 4.68
N THR A 293 16.16 -16.10 4.03
CA THR A 293 16.58 -17.35 4.71
C THR A 293 17.99 -17.24 5.28
N PHE A 294 18.91 -16.51 4.62
CA PHE A 294 20.24 -16.23 5.15
C PHE A 294 20.22 -15.37 6.42
N GLU A 295 19.14 -14.63 6.65
CA GLU A 295 18.94 -13.80 7.84
C GLU A 295 18.22 -14.54 8.96
N GLN A 296 17.91 -15.83 8.78
CA GLN A 296 17.23 -16.62 9.81
C GLN A 296 17.92 -16.56 11.17
N PRO A 297 19.27 -16.63 11.31
CA PRO A 297 19.92 -16.48 12.62
C PRO A 297 19.66 -15.12 13.27
N THR A 298 19.70 -14.04 12.48
CA THR A 298 19.40 -12.67 12.92
C THR A 298 17.94 -12.56 13.38
N ILE A 299 17.02 -13.10 12.58
CA ILE A 299 15.58 -13.11 12.86
C ILE A 299 15.28 -13.89 14.15
N GLU A 300 15.90 -15.07 14.33
CA GLU A 300 15.71 -15.88 15.55
C GLU A 300 16.25 -15.19 16.80
N THR A 301 17.44 -14.57 16.72
CA THR A 301 18.05 -13.85 17.85
C THR A 301 17.18 -12.70 18.32
N ASN A 302 16.49 -12.02 17.40
CA ASN A 302 15.67 -10.85 17.69
C ASN A 302 14.18 -11.17 17.84
N ALA A 303 13.79 -12.44 17.81
CA ALA A 303 12.38 -12.83 17.70
C ALA A 303 11.50 -12.28 18.82
N ALA A 304 12.03 -12.22 20.05
CA ALA A 304 11.30 -11.70 21.21
C ALA A 304 10.89 -10.23 21.06
N THR A 305 11.63 -9.44 20.27
CA THR A 305 11.37 -8.01 20.03
C THR A 305 10.68 -7.77 18.70
N TRP A 306 11.01 -8.56 17.67
CA TRP A 306 10.51 -8.35 16.32
C TRP A 306 9.13 -8.95 16.08
N TYR A 307 8.76 -10.01 16.80
CA TYR A 307 7.46 -10.66 16.66
C TYR A 307 6.53 -10.35 17.84
N ASN A 308 5.23 -10.41 17.56
CA ASN A 308 4.20 -10.20 18.57
C ASN A 308 4.27 -11.28 19.67
N SER A 309 3.64 -10.98 20.81
CA SER A 309 3.56 -11.90 21.95
C SER A 309 4.94 -12.42 22.38
N SER A 310 5.93 -11.52 22.40
CA SER A 310 7.32 -11.80 22.75
C SER A 310 7.94 -12.95 21.95
N GLY A 311 7.66 -13.02 20.65
CA GLY A 311 8.21 -14.06 19.78
C GLY A 311 7.40 -15.34 19.67
N SER A 312 6.31 -15.49 20.43
CA SER A 312 5.44 -16.68 20.31
C SER A 312 4.51 -16.60 19.09
N ASP A 313 4.08 -15.40 18.70
CA ASP A 313 3.34 -15.19 17.45
C ASP A 313 4.31 -14.87 16.31
N ARG A 314 4.82 -15.92 15.66
CA ARG A 314 5.72 -15.82 14.50
C ARG A 314 5.02 -15.43 13.20
N PHE A 315 3.71 -15.18 13.23
CA PHE A 315 2.94 -14.77 12.04
C PHE A 315 2.79 -13.25 11.94
N HIS A 316 2.92 -12.52 13.05
CA HIS A 316 2.75 -11.08 13.09
C HIS A 316 3.94 -10.40 13.77
N MET A 317 4.46 -9.35 13.13
CA MET A 317 5.59 -8.58 13.65
C MET A 317 5.12 -7.35 14.42
N THR A 318 5.96 -6.89 15.34
CA THR A 318 5.87 -5.55 15.90
C THR A 318 6.24 -4.53 14.81
N GLN A 319 5.96 -3.24 15.04
CA GLN A 319 6.38 -2.19 14.10
C GLN A 319 7.89 -2.22 13.86
N THR A 320 8.67 -2.37 14.93
CA THR A 320 10.13 -2.52 14.86
C THR A 320 10.52 -3.75 14.04
N GLY A 321 9.87 -4.90 14.25
CA GLY A 321 10.16 -6.09 13.46
C GLY A 321 9.94 -5.89 11.96
N TYR A 322 8.82 -5.28 11.57
CA TYR A 322 8.57 -4.96 10.16
C TYR A 322 9.63 -4.01 9.57
N GLN A 323 10.06 -3.01 10.33
CA GLN A 323 11.10 -2.06 9.91
C GLN A 323 12.44 -2.76 9.71
N GLU A 324 12.89 -3.57 10.68
CA GLU A 324 14.20 -4.23 10.61
C GLU A 324 14.23 -5.33 9.53
N VAL A 325 13.17 -6.12 9.39
CA VAL A 325 13.08 -7.13 8.32
C VAL A 325 13.10 -6.47 6.94
N PHE A 326 12.45 -5.31 6.80
CA PHE A 326 12.53 -4.56 5.55
C PHE A 326 13.93 -3.98 5.32
N ASN A 327 14.64 -3.52 6.36
CA ASN A 327 16.03 -3.09 6.24
C ASN A 327 16.96 -4.23 5.78
N LEU A 328 16.76 -5.44 6.30
CA LEU A 328 17.47 -6.63 5.85
C LEU A 328 17.18 -6.94 4.38
N ALA A 329 15.92 -6.86 3.95
CA ALA A 329 15.52 -7.01 2.56
C ALA A 329 16.24 -6.03 1.63
N VAL A 330 16.24 -4.75 1.99
CA VAL A 330 16.92 -3.70 1.20
C VAL A 330 18.43 -3.96 1.14
N THR A 331 19.05 -4.32 2.27
CA THR A 331 20.48 -4.62 2.34
C THR A 331 20.84 -5.77 1.41
N ARG A 332 20.01 -6.83 1.37
CA ARG A 332 20.22 -7.99 0.50
C ARG A 332 20.03 -7.67 -0.97
N MET A 333 19.17 -6.72 -1.32
CA MET A 333 19.03 -6.27 -2.70
C MET A 333 20.22 -5.46 -3.22
N LEU A 334 21.00 -4.84 -2.32
CA LEU A 334 22.14 -4.00 -2.67
C LEU A 334 23.48 -4.76 -2.71
N ALA A 335 23.52 -5.98 -2.17
CA ALA A 335 24.70 -6.85 -2.13
C ALA A 335 24.80 -7.71 -3.40
#